data_AF-A0A1G1BXR7-F1
#
_entry.id   AF-A0A1G1BXR7-F1
#
_cell.length_a   1.000
_cell.length_b   1.000
_cell.length_c   1.000
_cell.angle_alpha   90.00
_cell.angle_beta   90.00
_cell.angle_gamma   90.00
#
_symmetry.space_group_name_H-M   'P 1'
#
loop_
_entity.id
_entity.type
_entity.pdbx_description
1 polymer ?
#
loop_
_entity_poly.entity_id
_entity_poly.type
_entity_poly.pdbx_seq_one_letter_code
_entity_poly.pdbx_strand_id
1 'polypeptide(L)'
;MELVDAVKSPALKLIFDTGNNSGHDNDIEATWRYYEACKQEIVHVHIKAYKRGADGKMQTCYPDEDPVQKRVLADLKKRGYSDWVSIEPHMAAAIHAGKDVSDADAARRIWLEYAQRLEKIVTSIR
;
A
#
# COMPACT_ATOMS: atom_id res chain seq x y z
N MET A 1 16.98 8.89 -6.83
CA MET A 1 16.80 7.83 -5.82
C MET A 1 18.01 6.90 -5.94
N GLU A 2 18.83 6.76 -4.90
CA GLU A 2 20.23 6.25 -5.03
C GLU A 2 20.36 4.94 -5.81
N LEU A 3 19.53 3.92 -5.56
CA LEU A 3 19.59 2.64 -6.29
C LEU A 3 19.26 2.79 -7.79
N VAL A 4 18.22 3.56 -8.13
CA VAL A 4 17.84 3.81 -9.54
C VAL A 4 18.96 4.58 -10.25
N ASP A 5 19.51 5.59 -9.58
CA ASP A 5 20.59 6.42 -10.10
C ASP A 5 21.91 5.66 -10.20
N ALA A 6 22.13 4.64 -9.38
CA ALA A 6 23.32 3.79 -9.43
C ALA A 6 23.23 2.75 -10.57
N VAL A 7 22.06 2.14 -10.75
CA VAL A 7 21.86 1.08 -11.76
C VAL A 7 21.72 1.66 -13.17
N LYS A 8 21.06 2.81 -13.33
CA LYS A 8 20.85 3.52 -14.62
C LYS A 8 20.42 2.62 -15.78
N SER A 9 19.52 1.67 -15.51
CA SER A 9 19.03 0.73 -16.52
C SER A 9 17.54 0.91 -16.75
N PRO A 10 17.07 0.99 -18.01
CA PRO A 10 15.65 1.01 -18.30
C PRO A 10 14.95 -0.31 -17.91
N ALA A 11 15.71 -1.38 -17.65
CA ALA A 11 15.18 -2.66 -17.18
C ALA A 11 14.90 -2.70 -15.68
N LEU A 12 15.46 -1.77 -14.89
CA LEU A 12 15.12 -1.65 -13.47
C LEU A 12 13.82 -0.86 -13.35
N LYS A 13 12.82 -1.46 -12.69
CA LYS A 13 11.52 -0.84 -12.41
C LYS A 13 11.12 -1.11 -10.97
N LEU A 14 10.28 -0.24 -10.41
CA LEU A 14 9.86 -0.34 -9.02
C LEU A 14 8.42 -0.86 -8.90
N ILE A 15 8.23 -1.77 -7.95
CA ILE A 15 6.92 -2.04 -7.37
C ILE A 15 6.82 -1.17 -6.12
N PHE A 16 5.69 -0.48 -5.96
CA PHE A 16 5.45 0.37 -4.80
C PHE A 16 4.38 -0.23 -3.89
N ASP A 17 4.68 -0.30 -2.61
CA ASP A 17 3.79 -0.80 -1.57
C ASP A 17 3.36 0.36 -0.67
N THR A 18 2.06 0.63 -0.65
CA THR A 18 1.51 1.82 0.00
C THR A 18 1.60 1.79 1.54
N GLY A 19 2.03 0.70 2.15
CA GLY A 19 2.11 0.58 3.62
C GLY A 19 3.52 0.52 4.18
N ASN A 20 4.54 0.23 3.37
CA ASN A 20 5.88 -0.03 3.89
C ASN A 20 6.48 1.18 4.61
N ASN A 21 6.47 2.36 3.97
CA ASN A 21 7.05 3.56 4.56
C ASN A 21 6.30 4.00 5.82
N SER A 22 4.96 4.01 5.79
CA SER A 22 4.17 4.33 6.98
C SER A 22 4.47 3.41 8.18
N GLY A 23 4.57 2.10 7.93
CA GLY A 23 4.92 1.13 8.97
C GLY A 23 6.36 1.29 9.49
N HIS A 24 7.32 1.47 8.58
CA HIS A 24 8.74 1.59 8.92
C HIS A 24 9.08 2.88 9.68
N ASP A 25 8.60 4.02 9.18
CA ASP A 25 8.90 5.34 9.74
C ASP A 25 7.99 5.70 10.91
N ASN A 26 6.97 4.86 11.19
CA ASN A 26 5.91 5.15 12.14
C ASN A 26 5.20 6.51 11.88
N ASP A 27 5.09 6.90 10.62
CA ASP A 27 4.52 8.17 10.16
C ASP A 27 3.62 7.96 8.93
N ILE A 28 2.35 8.33 9.03
CA ILE A 28 1.37 8.14 7.95
C ILE A 28 1.74 8.87 6.65
N GLU A 29 2.38 10.04 6.72
CA GLU A 29 2.74 10.80 5.52
C GLU A 29 4.03 10.30 4.86
N ALA A 30 4.76 9.36 5.48
CA ALA A 30 5.96 8.78 4.91
C ALA A 30 5.70 8.09 3.57
N THR A 31 4.57 7.37 3.45
CA THR A 31 4.13 6.77 2.18
C THR A 31 3.96 7.82 1.10
N TRP A 32 3.31 8.96 1.39
CA TRP A 32 3.10 10.00 0.38
C TRP A 32 4.42 10.63 -0.07
N ARG A 33 5.32 10.94 0.88
CA ARG A 33 6.64 11.52 0.55
C ARG A 33 7.47 10.56 -0.30
N TYR A 34 7.47 9.27 0.05
CA TYR A 34 8.19 8.26 -0.71
C TYR A 34 7.58 8.07 -2.12
N TYR A 35 6.25 8.01 -2.22
CA TYR A 35 5.55 7.97 -3.49
C TYR A 35 5.99 9.14 -4.38
N GLU A 36 5.89 10.39 -3.91
CA GLU A 36 6.29 11.57 -4.70
C GLU A 36 7.75 11.48 -5.19
N ALA A 37 8.65 10.96 -4.36
CA ALA A 37 10.07 10.84 -4.68
C ALA A 37 10.38 9.77 -5.76
N CYS A 38 9.56 8.72 -5.89
CA CYS A 38 9.84 7.60 -6.79
C CYS A 38 8.76 7.35 -7.86
N LYS A 39 7.68 8.12 -7.88
CA LYS A 39 6.48 7.81 -8.70
C LYS A 39 6.72 7.62 -10.19
N GLN A 40 7.78 8.20 -10.76
CA GLN A 40 8.13 8.04 -12.17
C GLN A 40 8.70 6.65 -12.51
N GLU A 41 9.22 5.93 -11.52
CA GLU A 41 9.83 4.61 -11.69
C GLU A 41 8.88 3.45 -11.33
N ILE A 42 7.70 3.79 -10.78
CA ILE A 42 6.68 2.81 -10.36
C ILE A 42 5.98 2.22 -11.57
N VAL A 43 5.97 0.90 -11.67
CA VAL A 43 5.25 0.15 -12.72
C VAL A 43 4.15 -0.75 -12.16
N HIS A 44 4.17 -1.05 -10.87
CA HIS A 44 3.14 -1.87 -10.22
C HIS A 44 2.92 -1.41 -8.78
N VAL A 45 1.71 -1.62 -8.26
CA VAL A 45 1.32 -1.14 -6.93
C VAL A 45 0.72 -2.26 -6.09
N HIS A 46 1.24 -2.40 -4.87
CA HIS A 46 0.66 -3.16 -3.80
C HIS A 46 -0.05 -2.23 -2.82
N ILE A 47 -1.21 -2.67 -2.32
CA ILE A 47 -2.04 -1.93 -1.39
C ILE A 47 -1.96 -2.58 -0.02
N LYS A 48 -1.22 -1.92 0.87
CA LYS A 48 -1.15 -2.18 2.31
C LYS A 48 -1.46 -0.89 3.04
N ALA A 49 -2.44 -0.93 3.92
CA ALA A 49 -2.94 0.26 4.58
C ALA A 49 -2.52 0.31 6.04
N TYR A 50 -2.25 1.53 6.52
CA TYR A 50 -1.93 1.77 7.92
C TYR A 50 -2.72 2.94 8.50
N LYS A 51 -2.99 2.86 9.80
CA LYS A 51 -3.52 3.97 10.59
C LYS A 51 -2.75 4.10 11.90
N ARG A 52 -2.86 5.27 12.53
CA ARG A 52 -2.35 5.49 13.89
C ARG A 52 -3.22 4.72 14.88
N GLY A 53 -2.63 3.78 15.60
CA GLY A 53 -3.25 3.06 16.70
C GLY A 53 -3.37 3.93 17.95
N ALA A 54 -4.20 3.47 18.91
CA ALA A 54 -4.38 4.14 20.20
C ALA A 54 -3.09 4.20 21.05
N ASP A 55 -2.15 3.30 20.78
CA ASP A 55 -0.81 3.24 21.39
C ASP A 55 0.20 4.18 20.72
N GLY A 56 -0.23 4.99 19.76
CA GLY A 56 0.62 5.90 19.00
C GLY A 56 1.44 5.22 17.90
N LYS A 57 1.35 3.89 17.75
CA LYS A 57 2.08 3.14 16.72
C LYS A 57 1.25 2.96 15.45
N MET A 58 1.92 2.84 14.32
CA MET A 58 1.25 2.49 13.07
C MET A 58 0.79 1.03 13.11
N GLN A 59 -0.47 0.80 12.75
CA GLN A 59 -1.10 -0.51 12.71
C GLN A 59 -1.74 -0.75 11.34
N THR A 60 -1.62 -1.97 10.83
CA THR A 60 -2.27 -2.38 9.58
C THR A 60 -3.79 -2.28 9.72
N CYS A 61 -4.45 -1.76 8.69
CA CYS A 61 -5.90 -1.50 8.73
C CYS A 61 -6.55 -1.75 7.37
N TYR A 62 -7.85 -1.50 7.26
CA TYR A 62 -8.53 -1.49 5.97
C TYR A 62 -8.17 -0.24 5.16
N PRO A 63 -8.25 -0.28 3.81
CA PRO A 63 -7.68 0.76 2.95
C PRO A 63 -8.37 2.12 3.04
N ASP A 64 -9.64 2.17 3.44
CA ASP A 64 -10.43 3.39 3.62
C ASP A 64 -10.26 4.00 5.03
N GLU A 65 -9.55 3.32 5.92
CA GLU A 65 -9.14 3.87 7.22
C GLU A 65 -7.78 4.58 7.15
N ASP A 66 -7.01 4.33 6.09
CA ASP A 66 -5.73 4.97 5.83
C ASP A 66 -5.95 6.26 4.99
N PRO A 67 -5.61 7.44 5.52
CA PRO A 67 -5.90 8.71 4.86
C PRO A 67 -5.08 8.94 3.57
N VAL A 68 -4.03 8.16 3.31
CA VAL A 68 -3.13 8.35 2.16
C VAL A 68 -3.54 7.51 0.95
N GLN A 69 -4.25 6.39 1.13
CA GLN A 69 -4.56 5.45 0.04
C GLN A 69 -5.33 6.12 -1.10
N LYS A 70 -6.41 6.84 -0.77
CA LYS A 70 -7.21 7.55 -1.78
C LYS A 70 -6.37 8.59 -2.55
N ARG A 71 -5.45 9.26 -1.87
CA ARG A 71 -4.58 10.29 -2.46
C ARG A 71 -3.60 9.68 -3.46
N VAL A 72 -2.94 8.58 -3.09
CA VAL A 72 -2.03 7.83 -3.98
C VAL A 72 -2.78 7.29 -5.20
N LEU A 73 -3.92 6.62 -4.98
CA LEU A 73 -4.74 6.06 -6.08
C LEU A 73 -5.25 7.15 -7.03
N ALA A 74 -5.63 8.32 -6.51
CA ALA A 74 -6.08 9.43 -7.33
C ALA A 74 -4.95 10.01 -8.19
N ASP A 75 -3.74 10.15 -7.64
CA ASP A 75 -2.59 10.61 -8.42
C ASP A 75 -2.14 9.58 -9.46
N LEU A 76 -2.14 8.28 -9.11
CA LEU A 76 -1.89 7.19 -10.05
C LEU A 76 -2.85 7.25 -11.26
N LYS A 77 -4.16 7.35 -11.00
CA LYS A 77 -5.18 7.50 -12.06
C LYS A 77 -4.92 8.73 -12.91
N LYS A 78 -4.67 9.89 -12.27
CA LYS A 78 -4.37 11.16 -12.96
C LYS A 78 -3.14 11.06 -13.86
N ARG A 79 -2.15 10.26 -13.47
CA ARG A 79 -0.92 10.00 -14.24
C ARG A 79 -1.09 8.93 -15.33
N GLY A 80 -2.29 8.37 -15.48
CA GLY A 80 -2.60 7.38 -16.50
C GLY A 80 -2.23 5.95 -16.12
N TYR A 81 -2.00 5.65 -14.84
CA TYR A 81 -1.86 4.26 -14.39
C TYR A 81 -3.19 3.54 -14.62
N SER A 82 -3.18 2.52 -15.47
CA SER A 82 -4.36 1.75 -15.88
C SER A 82 -4.22 0.24 -15.65
N ASP A 83 -3.15 -0.18 -14.96
CA ASP A 83 -2.88 -1.56 -14.61
C ASP A 83 -3.59 -1.98 -13.31
N TRP A 84 -3.48 -3.26 -12.99
CA TRP A 84 -4.00 -3.88 -11.78
C TRP A 84 -3.26 -3.38 -10.53
N VAL A 85 -3.88 -3.57 -9.37
CA VAL A 85 -3.21 -3.45 -8.06
C VAL A 85 -3.29 -4.79 -7.33
N SER A 86 -2.29 -5.08 -6.51
CA SER A 86 -2.29 -6.26 -5.63
C SER A 86 -2.61 -5.84 -4.20
N ILE A 87 -3.41 -6.62 -3.46
CA ILE A 87 -3.68 -6.35 -2.04
C ILE A 87 -2.85 -7.25 -1.14
N GLU A 88 -2.30 -6.68 -0.07
CA GLU A 88 -1.52 -7.41 0.94
C GLU A 88 -1.87 -6.92 2.36
N PRO A 89 -3.04 -7.29 2.90
CA PRO A 89 -3.62 -6.62 4.07
C PRO A 89 -2.77 -6.63 5.35
N HIS A 90 -1.94 -7.66 5.57
CA HIS A 90 -1.17 -7.89 6.80
C HIS A 90 -1.96 -7.94 8.13
N MET A 91 -3.29 -7.92 8.07
CA MET A 91 -4.17 -7.94 9.24
C MET A 91 -4.29 -9.34 9.87
N ALA A 92 -4.52 -10.37 9.05
CA ALA A 92 -4.64 -11.76 9.50
C ALA A 92 -3.29 -12.46 9.63
N ALA A 93 -2.35 -12.19 8.72
CA ALA A 93 -1.04 -12.81 8.68
C ALA A 93 0.01 -11.82 8.16
N ALA A 94 1.23 -11.97 8.66
CA ALA A 94 2.42 -11.27 8.21
C ALA A 94 3.59 -12.25 8.29
N ILE A 95 3.74 -13.09 7.26
CA ILE A 95 4.63 -14.25 7.27
C ILE A 95 6.09 -13.85 7.54
N HIS A 96 6.56 -12.74 6.95
CA HIS A 96 7.90 -12.20 7.17
C HIS A 96 8.16 -11.79 8.64
N ALA A 97 7.09 -11.54 9.41
CA ALA A 97 7.15 -11.24 10.84
C ALA A 97 6.84 -12.48 11.72
N GLY A 98 6.84 -13.68 11.14
CA GLY A 98 6.52 -14.93 11.84
C GLY A 98 5.06 -15.09 12.24
N LYS A 99 4.16 -14.24 11.72
CA LYS A 99 2.72 -14.33 11.98
C LYS A 99 2.05 -15.06 10.81
N ASP A 100 1.72 -16.34 11.03
CA ASP A 100 0.96 -17.13 10.07
C ASP A 100 -0.56 -17.01 10.32
N VAL A 101 -1.35 -17.49 9.36
CA VAL A 101 -2.80 -17.59 9.46
C VAL A 101 -3.16 -18.66 10.49
N SER A 102 -3.73 -18.24 11.62
CA SER A 102 -4.28 -19.16 12.64
C SER A 102 -5.73 -19.55 12.39
N ASP A 103 -6.48 -18.73 11.63
CA ASP A 103 -7.87 -18.94 11.25
C ASP A 103 -8.05 -18.58 9.76
N ALA A 104 -8.16 -19.61 8.92
CA ALA A 104 -8.30 -19.46 7.47
C ALA A 104 -9.61 -18.79 7.05
N ASP A 105 -10.71 -19.03 7.79
CA ASP A 105 -12.00 -18.42 7.48
C ASP A 105 -12.00 -16.92 7.83
N ALA A 106 -11.38 -16.54 8.95
CA ALA A 106 -11.18 -15.13 9.29
C ALA A 106 -10.26 -14.43 8.28
N ALA A 107 -9.15 -15.06 7.88
CA ALA A 107 -8.26 -14.52 6.86
C ALA A 107 -8.98 -14.31 5.52
N ARG A 108 -9.79 -15.28 5.08
CA ARG A 108 -10.61 -15.14 3.87
C ARG A 108 -11.60 -13.98 3.96
N ARG A 109 -12.31 -13.84 5.09
CA ARG A 109 -13.25 -12.72 5.31
C ARG A 109 -12.55 -11.37 5.24
N ILE A 110 -11.41 -11.23 5.91
CA ILE A 110 -10.61 -10.00 5.89
C ILE A 110 -10.17 -9.68 4.46
N TRP A 111 -9.67 -10.68 3.71
CA TRP A 111 -9.21 -10.47 2.34
C TRP A 111 -10.34 -9.97 1.43
N LEU A 112 -11.53 -10.59 1.51
CA LEU A 112 -12.70 -10.20 0.73
C LEU A 112 -13.18 -8.79 1.10
N GLU A 113 -13.27 -8.48 2.39
CA GLU A 113 -13.68 -7.16 2.86
C GLU A 113 -12.69 -6.08 2.43
N TYR A 114 -11.39 -6.35 2.52
CA TYR A 114 -10.34 -5.43 2.09
C TYR A 114 -10.47 -5.08 0.61
N ALA A 115 -10.67 -6.09 -0.25
CA ALA A 115 -10.88 -5.89 -1.68
C ALA A 115 -12.13 -5.03 -1.95
N GLN A 116 -13.27 -5.36 -1.34
CA GLN A 116 -14.52 -4.62 -1.51
C GLN A 116 -14.42 -3.15 -1.04
N ARG A 117 -13.69 -2.89 0.05
CA ARG A 117 -13.46 -1.53 0.54
C ARG A 117 -12.53 -0.75 -0.38
N LEU A 118 -11.50 -1.38 -0.93
CA LEU A 118 -10.63 -0.78 -1.94
C LEU A 118 -11.40 -0.42 -3.23
N GLU A 119 -12.26 -1.31 -3.72
CA GLU A 119 -13.10 -1.06 -4.91
C GLU A 119 -13.96 0.19 -4.75
N LYS A 120 -14.52 0.42 -3.55
CA LYS A 120 -15.28 1.64 -3.24
C LYS A 120 -14.41 2.90 -3.34
N ILE A 121 -13.17 2.85 -2.85
CA ILE A 121 -12.23 3.98 -2.96
C ILE A 121 -11.97 4.27 -4.43
N VAL A 122 -11.57 3.25 -5.21
CA VAL A 122 -11.23 3.38 -6.64
C VAL A 122 -12.42 3.93 -7.44
N THR A 123 -13.62 3.40 -7.22
CA THR A 123 -14.84 3.85 -7.89
C THR A 123 -15.20 5.30 -7.52
N SER A 124 -14.81 5.77 -6.33
CA SER A 124 -15.04 7.15 -5.90
C SER A 124 -14.09 8.18 -6.54
N ILE A 125 -13.01 7.72 -7.19
CA ILE A 125 -12.01 8.58 -7.84
C ILE A 125 -12.50 8.89 -9.25
N ARG A 126 -12.79 10.18 -9.51
CA ARG A 126 -13.25 10.69 -10.81
C ARG A 126 -12.13 10.69 -11.84
#